data_AF-A0A8J6TQT6-F1
#
_entry.id   AF-A0A8J6TQT6-F1
#
_cell.length_a   1.000
_cell.length_b   1.000
_cell.length_c   1.000
_cell.angle_alpha   90.00
_cell.angle_beta   90.00
_cell.angle_gamma   90.00
#
_symmetry.space_group_name_H-M   'P 1'
#
loop_
_entity.id
_entity.type
_entity.pdbx_description
1 polymer ?
#
loop_
_entity_poly.entity_id
_entity_poly.type
_entity_poly.pdbx_seq_one_letter_code
_entity_poly.pdbx_strand_id
1 'polypeptide(L)'
;MAGGIAHDFNNILFPIMGFSELALSDTPEDSPLRNNIKEIIQGAKRARDLVKQILAFSRQSDQKPKPLKVQLIIKEVLKLIRSSLPSTIEIKQHISNQCGLVMADATQIHQVAMNLMTNAFQAMEDDGGKLEVTLKEMESSKAIKGILEFTVNWRRNCISCLPACA
;
A
#
# COMPACT_ATOMS: atom_id res chain seq x y z
N MET A 1 -21.92 5.44 -3.56
CA MET A 1 -21.79 6.92 -3.43
C MET A 1 -20.44 7.43 -3.94
N ALA A 2 -19.30 6.84 -3.57
CA ALA A 2 -17.96 7.28 -3.99
C ALA A 2 -17.68 7.29 -5.51
N GLY A 3 -18.26 6.34 -6.25
CA GLY A 3 -18.07 6.23 -7.70
C GLY A 3 -18.61 7.43 -8.48
N GLY A 4 -19.69 8.06 -8.00
CA GLY A 4 -20.24 9.28 -8.60
C GLY A 4 -19.30 10.48 -8.41
N ILE A 5 -18.79 10.65 -7.19
CA ILE A 5 -17.84 11.73 -6.87
C ILE A 5 -16.56 11.61 -7.72
N ALA A 6 -16.02 10.41 -7.86
CA ALA A 6 -14.80 10.22 -8.65
C ALA A 6 -15.03 10.33 -10.16
N HIS A 7 -16.20 9.96 -10.64
CA HIS A 7 -16.61 10.25 -12.00
C HIS A 7 -16.60 11.76 -12.24
N ASP A 8 -17.16 12.55 -11.33
CA ASP A 8 -17.19 14.01 -11.44
C ASP A 8 -15.79 14.64 -11.37
N PHE A 9 -14.90 14.13 -10.51
CA PHE A 9 -13.49 14.55 -10.50
C PHE A 9 -12.77 14.20 -11.81
N ASN A 10 -12.98 13.00 -12.35
CA ASN A 10 -12.40 12.61 -13.64
C ASN A 10 -12.95 13.47 -14.78
N ASN A 11 -14.21 13.88 -14.74
CA ASN A 11 -14.81 14.79 -15.72
C ASN A 11 -14.15 16.18 -15.76
N ILE A 12 -13.52 16.61 -14.66
CA ILE A 12 -12.77 17.87 -14.60
C ILE A 12 -11.29 17.63 -14.96
N LEU A 13 -10.69 16.56 -14.44
CA LEU A 13 -9.28 16.26 -14.64
C LEU A 13 -8.95 15.87 -16.09
N PHE A 14 -9.83 15.16 -16.79
CA PHE A 14 -9.57 14.74 -18.17
C PHE A 14 -9.48 15.92 -19.15
N PRO A 15 -10.42 16.89 -19.17
CA PRO A 15 -10.26 18.08 -20.00
C PRO A 15 -9.02 18.90 -19.65
N ILE A 16 -8.71 19.09 -18.36
CA ILE A 16 -7.50 19.82 -17.93
C ILE A 16 -6.23 19.15 -18.48
N MET A 17 -6.14 17.82 -18.36
CA MET A 17 -5.00 17.05 -18.87
C MET A 17 -4.95 17.10 -20.40
N GLY A 18 -6.07 16.89 -21.08
CA GLY A 18 -6.16 16.91 -22.54
C GLY A 18 -5.82 18.26 -23.16
N PHE A 19 -6.38 19.36 -22.65
CA PHE A 19 -6.03 20.70 -23.12
C PHE A 19 -4.57 21.07 -22.81
N SER A 20 -4.03 20.60 -21.68
CA SER A 20 -2.61 20.82 -21.36
C SER A 20 -1.69 20.04 -22.29
N GLU A 21 -2.06 18.81 -22.67
CA GLU A 21 -1.30 18.01 -23.64
C GLU A 21 -1.35 18.61 -25.06
N LEU A 22 -2.51 19.11 -25.50
CA LEU A 22 -2.65 19.84 -26.75
C LEU A 22 -1.83 21.14 -26.73
N ALA A 23 -1.93 21.93 -25.66
CA ALA A 23 -1.14 23.14 -25.50
C ALA A 23 0.37 22.84 -25.51
N LEU A 24 0.81 21.72 -24.91
CA LEU A 24 2.20 21.29 -24.96
C LEU A 24 2.64 20.92 -26.38
N SER A 25 1.77 20.27 -27.15
CA SER A 25 2.01 19.91 -28.55
C SER A 25 2.15 21.14 -29.44
N ASP A 26 1.35 22.17 -29.20
CA ASP A 26 1.34 23.42 -29.98
C ASP A 26 2.43 24.41 -29.53
N THR A 27 3.10 24.14 -28.42
CA THR A 27 4.15 25.00 -27.87
C THR A 27 5.54 24.62 -28.40
N PRO A 28 6.29 25.56 -29.02
CA PRO A 28 7.67 25.34 -29.50
C PRO A 28 8.59 24.76 -28.44
N GLU A 29 9.53 23.89 -28.85
CA GLU A 29 10.42 23.15 -27.94
C GLU A 29 11.30 24.04 -27.05
N ASP A 30 11.67 25.21 -27.54
CA ASP A 30 12.49 26.22 -26.88
C ASP A 30 11.68 27.19 -25.98
N SER A 31 10.35 27.08 -26.00
CA SER A 31 9.49 27.97 -25.23
C SER A 31 9.61 27.73 -23.72
N PRO A 32 9.81 28.79 -22.91
CA PRO A 32 9.83 28.67 -21.45
C PRO A 32 8.48 28.18 -20.88
N LEU A 33 7.39 28.31 -21.65
CA LEU A 33 6.05 27.86 -21.23
C LEU A 33 5.93 26.33 -21.20
N ARG A 34 6.76 25.56 -21.92
CA ARG A 34 6.69 24.08 -21.91
C ARG A 34 6.86 23.52 -20.50
N ASN A 35 7.76 24.10 -19.71
CA ASN A 35 8.00 23.63 -18.34
C ASN A 35 6.75 23.84 -17.46
N ASN A 36 6.09 24.99 -17.59
CA ASN A 36 4.84 25.27 -16.87
C ASN A 36 3.74 24.28 -17.28
N ILE A 37 3.59 24.00 -18.58
CA ILE A 37 2.58 23.07 -19.08
C ILE A 37 2.86 21.63 -18.61
N LYS A 38 4.12 21.21 -18.59
CA LYS A 38 4.53 19.92 -18.03
C LYS A 38 4.19 19.81 -16.54
N GLU A 39 4.42 20.86 -15.76
CA GLU A 39 4.04 20.89 -14.34
C GLU A 39 2.53 20.79 -14.14
N ILE A 40 1.73 21.43 -14.98
CA ILE A 40 0.26 21.32 -14.96
C ILE A 40 -0.17 19.87 -15.22
N ILE A 41 0.38 19.23 -16.27
CA ILE A 41 0.11 17.83 -16.60
C ILE A 41 0.50 16.91 -15.42
N GLN A 42 1.67 17.14 -14.83
CA GLN A 42 2.15 16.36 -13.69
C GLN A 42 1.28 16.56 -12.45
N GLY A 43 0.80 17.78 -12.21
CA GLY A 43 -0.17 18.10 -11.15
C GLY A 43 -1.51 17.38 -11.35
N ALA A 44 -2.06 17.41 -12.57
CA ALA A 44 -3.31 16.72 -12.91
C ALA A 44 -3.19 15.19 -12.76
N LYS A 45 -2.04 14.61 -13.12
CA LYS A 45 -1.75 13.18 -12.90
C LYS A 45 -1.73 12.82 -11.42
N ARG A 46 -1.04 13.63 -10.59
CA ARG A 46 -1.02 13.46 -9.13
C ARG A 46 -2.43 13.54 -8.53
N ALA A 47 -3.24 14.50 -8.96
CA ALA A 47 -4.62 14.65 -8.50
C ALA A 47 -5.47 13.42 -8.86
N ARG A 48 -5.36 12.89 -10.08
CA ARG A 48 -6.03 11.66 -10.50
C ARG A 48 -5.65 10.47 -9.62
N ASP A 49 -4.37 10.35 -9.27
CA ASP A 49 -3.90 9.24 -8.44
C ASP A 49 -4.39 9.37 -6.99
N LEU A 50 -4.50 10.59 -6.46
CA LEU A 50 -5.18 10.85 -5.17
C LEU A 50 -6.67 10.45 -5.21
N VAL A 51 -7.39 10.79 -6.27
CA VAL A 51 -8.81 10.38 -6.43
C VAL A 51 -8.94 8.86 -6.47
N LYS A 52 -8.01 8.15 -7.13
CA LYS A 52 -7.98 6.68 -7.11
C LYS A 52 -7.75 6.12 -5.70
N GLN A 53 -6.88 6.73 -4.90
CA GLN A 53 -6.64 6.32 -3.51
C GLN A 53 -7.89 6.54 -2.64
N ILE A 54 -8.55 7.69 -2.77
CA ILE A 54 -9.80 8.00 -2.06
C ILE A 54 -10.91 7.03 -2.47
N LEU A 55 -11.01 6.71 -3.76
CA LEU A 55 -11.95 5.69 -4.25
C LEU A 55 -11.68 4.31 -3.69
N ALA A 56 -10.41 3.89 -3.65
CA ALA A 56 -10.02 2.60 -3.09
C ALA A 56 -10.40 2.52 -1.60
N PHE A 57 -10.25 3.63 -0.87
CA PHE A 57 -10.69 3.75 0.53
C PHE A 57 -12.21 3.71 0.67
N SER A 58 -12.94 4.40 -0.22
CA SER A 58 -14.40 4.52 -0.16
C SER A 58 -15.16 3.33 -0.78
N ARG A 59 -14.46 2.44 -1.51
CA ARG A 59 -14.97 1.16 -2.01
C ARG A 59 -15.23 0.11 -0.93
N GLN A 60 -15.30 0.51 0.33
CA GLN A 60 -15.73 -0.29 1.48
C GLN A 60 -17.23 -0.69 1.46
N SER A 61 -17.90 -0.67 0.30
CA SER A 61 -19.30 -1.07 0.13
C SER A 61 -19.39 -2.29 -0.79
N ASP A 62 -19.94 -3.38 -0.25
CA ASP A 62 -20.47 -4.59 -0.92
C ASP A 62 -19.56 -5.80 -1.15
N GLN A 63 -18.51 -6.02 -0.37
CA GLN A 63 -17.95 -7.38 -0.24
C GLN A 63 -18.39 -8.02 1.08
N LYS A 64 -19.24 -9.05 0.99
CA LYS A 64 -19.73 -9.79 2.16
C LYS A 64 -18.58 -10.60 2.77
N PRO A 65 -18.39 -10.58 4.10
CA PRO A 65 -17.45 -11.44 4.78
C PRO A 65 -17.69 -12.91 4.41
N LYS A 66 -16.61 -13.62 4.06
CA LYS A 66 -16.63 -15.07 3.81
C LYS A 66 -15.64 -15.76 4.75
N PRO A 67 -15.86 -17.05 5.10
CA PRO A 67 -14.88 -17.81 5.85
C PRO A 67 -13.58 -17.91 5.04
N LEU A 68 -12.47 -17.40 5.58
CA LEU A 68 -11.18 -17.40 4.90
C LEU A 68 -10.04 -17.77 5.84
N LYS A 69 -8.97 -18.34 5.24
CA LYS A 69 -7.70 -18.62 5.90
C LYS A 69 -6.75 -17.44 5.65
N VAL A 70 -6.60 -16.56 6.64
CA VAL A 70 -5.75 -15.36 6.54
C VAL A 70 -4.31 -15.73 6.19
N GLN A 71 -3.83 -16.89 6.66
CA GLN A 71 -2.50 -17.41 6.38
C GLN A 71 -2.19 -17.47 4.88
N LEU A 72 -3.17 -17.84 4.05
CA LEU A 72 -2.98 -17.96 2.61
C LEU A 72 -2.73 -16.60 1.98
N ILE A 73 -3.53 -15.61 2.38
CA ILE A 73 -3.42 -14.22 1.89
C ILE A 73 -2.08 -13.62 2.33
N ILE A 74 -1.68 -13.77 3.60
CA ILE A 74 -0.40 -13.23 4.09
C ILE A 74 0.79 -13.88 3.37
N LYS A 75 0.75 -15.19 3.11
CA LYS A 75 1.80 -15.90 2.36
C LYS A 75 1.87 -15.44 0.90
N GLU A 76 0.75 -15.15 0.28
CA GLU A 76 0.69 -14.59 -1.08
C GLU A 76 1.29 -13.20 -1.13
N VAL A 77 0.88 -12.31 -0.23
CA VAL A 77 1.43 -10.95 -0.09
C VAL A 77 2.95 -10.98 0.14
N LEU A 78 3.43 -11.88 1.01
CA LEU A 78 4.88 -12.07 1.24
C LEU A 78 5.63 -12.49 -0.01
N LYS A 79 5.07 -13.39 -0.83
CA LYS A 79 5.67 -13.78 -2.12
C LYS A 79 5.77 -12.60 -3.07
N LEU A 80 4.70 -11.81 -3.19
CA LEU A 80 4.66 -10.63 -4.06
C LEU A 80 5.69 -9.60 -3.60
N ILE A 81 5.68 -9.24 -2.33
CA ILE A 81 6.61 -8.26 -1.77
C ILE A 81 8.06 -8.74 -1.86
N ARG A 82 8.34 -10.02 -1.61
CA ARG A 82 9.72 -10.55 -1.74
C ARG A 82 10.31 -10.31 -3.13
N SER A 83 9.49 -10.37 -4.19
CA SER A 83 9.93 -10.09 -5.57
C SER A 83 10.21 -8.62 -5.84
N SER A 84 9.59 -7.71 -5.09
CA SER A 84 9.76 -6.26 -5.23
C SER A 84 10.80 -5.67 -4.27
N LEU A 85 11.15 -6.38 -3.20
CA LEU A 85 12.10 -5.91 -2.19
C LEU A 85 13.55 -6.22 -2.58
N PRO A 86 14.51 -5.31 -2.28
CA PRO A 86 15.93 -5.58 -2.44
C PRO A 86 16.39 -6.82 -1.64
N SER A 87 17.51 -7.40 -2.04
CA SER A 87 18.15 -8.49 -1.29
C SER A 87 18.73 -8.05 0.06
N THR A 88 18.83 -6.74 0.31
CA THR A 88 19.30 -6.15 1.58
C THR A 88 18.28 -6.27 2.72
N ILE A 89 17.06 -6.74 2.43
CA ILE A 89 16.01 -6.95 3.42
C ILE A 89 15.86 -8.44 3.72
N GLU A 90 16.16 -8.82 4.96
CA GLU A 90 15.87 -10.14 5.49
C GLU A 90 14.38 -10.21 5.86
N ILE A 91 13.67 -11.23 5.36
CA ILE A 91 12.27 -11.47 5.71
C ILE A 91 12.17 -12.70 6.61
N LYS A 92 11.68 -12.54 7.84
CA LYS A 92 11.30 -13.64 8.74
C LYS A 92 9.79 -13.75 8.84
N GLN A 93 9.28 -14.98 8.75
CA GLN A 93 7.85 -15.25 8.84
C GLN A 93 7.55 -16.25 9.97
N HIS A 94 6.63 -15.88 10.84
CA HIS A 94 6.11 -16.67 11.96
C HIS A 94 4.60 -16.80 11.81
N ILE A 95 4.18 -17.53 10.76
CA ILE A 95 2.77 -17.72 10.41
C ILE A 95 2.32 -19.07 10.93
N SER A 96 1.47 -19.09 11.95
CA SER A 96 0.89 -20.33 12.47
C SER A 96 0.00 -20.99 11.43
N ASN A 97 0.23 -22.28 11.18
CA ASN A 97 -0.61 -23.08 10.29
C ASN A 97 -1.93 -23.51 10.96
N GLN A 98 -2.07 -23.27 12.26
CA GLN A 98 -3.21 -23.74 13.06
C GLN A 98 -4.31 -22.70 13.26
N CYS A 99 -4.16 -21.48 12.73
CA CYS A 99 -5.21 -20.46 12.89
C CYS A 99 -6.52 -20.91 12.22
N GLY A 100 -7.63 -20.71 12.94
CA GLY A 100 -8.98 -20.96 12.45
C GLY A 100 -9.39 -20.09 11.25
N LEU A 101 -10.59 -20.38 10.72
CA LEU A 101 -11.23 -19.54 9.71
C LEU A 101 -11.75 -18.25 10.35
N VAL A 102 -11.62 -17.14 9.64
CA VAL A 102 -12.21 -15.85 10.03
C VAL A 102 -13.22 -15.40 8.97
N MET A 103 -14.25 -14.70 9.41
CA MET A 103 -15.20 -14.05 8.52
C MET A 103 -14.64 -12.69 8.12
N ALA A 104 -14.05 -12.60 6.93
CA ALA A 104 -13.52 -11.33 6.43
C ALA A 104 -13.64 -11.25 4.91
N ASP A 105 -13.29 -10.08 4.38
CA ASP A 105 -13.13 -9.88 2.95
C ASP A 105 -11.67 -10.11 2.54
N ALA A 106 -11.43 -11.00 1.57
CA ALA A 106 -10.08 -11.34 1.15
C ALA A 106 -9.32 -10.13 0.56
N THR A 107 -10.02 -9.28 -0.19
CA THR A 107 -9.43 -8.08 -0.81
C THR A 107 -8.98 -7.09 0.26
N GLN A 108 -9.80 -6.86 1.29
CA GLN A 108 -9.47 -5.97 2.39
C GLN A 108 -8.29 -6.49 3.22
N ILE A 109 -8.26 -7.78 3.53
CA ILE A 109 -7.12 -8.39 4.26
C ILE A 109 -5.84 -8.27 3.44
N HIS A 110 -5.91 -8.53 2.13
CA HIS A 110 -4.77 -8.35 1.23
C HIS A 110 -4.28 -6.90 1.21
N GLN A 111 -5.18 -5.93 1.14
CA GLN A 111 -4.83 -4.50 1.15
C GLN A 111 -4.17 -4.06 2.46
N VAL A 112 -4.73 -4.46 3.61
CA VAL A 112 -4.14 -4.14 4.92
C VAL A 112 -2.74 -4.76 5.03
N ALA A 113 -2.58 -6.03 4.64
CA ALA A 113 -1.29 -6.71 4.68
C ALA A 113 -0.25 -6.04 3.77
N MET A 114 -0.61 -5.73 2.52
CA MET A 114 0.26 -5.01 1.59
C MET A 114 0.68 -3.65 2.14
N ASN A 115 -0.26 -2.88 2.69
CA ASN A 115 0.01 -1.55 3.22
C ASN A 115 0.98 -1.62 4.40
N LEU A 116 0.74 -2.51 5.36
CA LEU A 116 1.61 -2.64 6.54
C LEU A 116 3.03 -3.05 6.17
N MET A 117 3.19 -4.03 5.27
CA MET A 117 4.50 -4.47 4.83
C MET A 117 5.22 -3.43 3.96
N THR A 118 4.48 -2.69 3.12
CA THR A 118 5.05 -1.59 2.32
C THR A 118 5.53 -0.45 3.21
N ASN A 119 4.74 -0.08 4.22
CA ASN A 119 5.12 0.95 5.19
C ASN A 119 6.37 0.52 5.99
N ALA A 120 6.44 -0.74 6.42
CA ALA A 120 7.60 -1.29 7.11
C ALA A 120 8.85 -1.27 6.22
N PHE A 121 8.71 -1.57 4.93
CA PHE A 121 9.79 -1.43 3.96
C PHE A 121 10.25 0.02 3.81
N GLN A 122 9.34 0.95 3.57
CA GLN A 122 9.66 2.37 3.40
C GLN A 122 10.40 2.94 4.61
N ALA A 123 10.07 2.48 5.82
CA ALA A 123 10.74 2.89 7.04
C ALA A 123 12.18 2.33 7.21
N MET A 124 12.59 1.34 6.41
CA MET A 124 13.97 0.82 6.39
C MET A 124 14.88 1.56 5.40
N GLU A 125 14.30 2.39 4.51
CA GLU A 125 15.03 3.17 3.48
C GLU A 125 16.08 2.32 2.72
N ASP A 126 17.20 2.92 2.30
CA ASP A 126 18.22 2.27 1.46
C ASP A 126 19.15 1.32 2.22
N ASP A 127 19.25 1.45 3.55
CA ASP A 127 20.15 0.64 4.38
C ASP A 127 19.69 -0.82 4.54
N GLY A 128 18.45 -1.10 4.13
CA GLY A 128 17.81 -2.39 4.33
C GLY A 128 17.62 -2.70 5.82
N GLY A 129 17.43 -3.98 6.13
CA GLY A 129 17.09 -4.37 7.48
C GLY A 129 16.39 -5.72 7.56
N LYS A 130 15.62 -5.89 8.62
CA LYS A 130 14.86 -7.11 8.90
C LYS A 130 13.38 -6.78 8.99
N LEU A 131 12.58 -7.43 8.16
CA LEU A 131 11.12 -7.45 8.22
C LEU A 131 10.66 -8.77 8.86
N GLU A 132 9.87 -8.69 9.91
CA GLU A 132 9.33 -9.86 10.62
C GLU A 132 7.81 -9.83 10.62
N VAL A 133 7.21 -10.88 10.07
CA VAL A 133 5.75 -11.00 9.90
C VAL A 133 5.24 -12.16 10.73
N THR A 134 4.35 -11.87 11.68
CA THR A 134 3.78 -12.86 12.60
C THR A 134 2.28 -12.92 12.42
N LEU A 135 1.74 -14.14 12.40
CA LEU A 135 0.29 -14.39 12.43
C LEU A 135 0.02 -15.56 13.38
N LYS A 136 -0.75 -15.30 14.44
CA LYS A 136 -1.16 -16.34 15.41
C LYS A 136 -2.60 -16.13 15.85
N GLU A 137 -3.21 -17.17 16.38
CA GLU A 137 -4.50 -17.07 17.03
C GLU A 137 -4.32 -16.45 18.42
N MET A 138 -5.20 -15.51 18.78
CA MET A 138 -5.17 -14.84 20.07
C MET A 138 -6.17 -15.52 21.01
N GLU A 139 -5.68 -15.97 22.16
CA GLU A 139 -6.57 -16.41 23.23
C GLU A 139 -7.20 -15.18 23.88
N SER A 140 -8.50 -14.99 23.65
CA SER A 140 -9.28 -13.92 24.28
C SER A 140 -10.01 -14.46 25.50
N SER A 141 -9.99 -13.71 26.61
CA SER A 141 -10.75 -14.03 27.83
C SER A 141 -12.26 -13.90 27.67
N LYS A 142 -12.73 -13.20 26.64
CA LYS A 142 -14.14 -13.13 26.23
C LYS A 142 -14.43 -14.18 25.15
N ALA A 143 -15.68 -14.63 25.07
CA ALA A 143 -16.22 -15.68 24.19
C ALA A 143 -16.12 -15.44 22.66
N ILE A 144 -15.18 -14.60 22.20
CA ILE A 144 -14.91 -14.35 20.79
C ILE A 144 -13.83 -15.34 20.35
N LYS A 145 -14.25 -16.41 19.66
CA LYS A 145 -13.34 -17.35 18.99
C LYS A 145 -12.94 -16.83 17.61
N GLY A 146 -11.73 -17.15 17.16
CA GLY A 146 -11.26 -16.79 15.82
C GLY A 146 -10.69 -15.38 15.68
N ILE A 147 -10.15 -14.79 16.76
CA ILE A 147 -9.36 -13.56 16.67
C ILE A 147 -7.93 -13.93 16.28
N LEU A 148 -7.41 -13.32 15.23
CA LEU A 148 -6.02 -13.48 14.81
C LEU A 148 -5.24 -12.21 15.11
N GLU A 149 -4.07 -12.37 15.73
CA GLU A 149 -3.08 -11.31 15.86
C GLU A 149 -2.15 -11.36 14.64
N PHE A 150 -2.18 -10.29 13.84
CA PHE A 150 -1.27 -10.06 12.72
C PHE A 150 -0.32 -8.91 13.06
N THR A 151 0.97 -9.19 13.09
CA THR A 151 2.01 -8.22 13.46
C THR A 151 3.06 -8.13 12.37
N VAL A 152 3.44 -6.91 12.01
CA VAL A 152 4.56 -6.61 11.12
C VAL A 152 5.55 -5.76 11.89
N ASN A 153 6.70 -6.35 12.26
CA ASN A 153 7.80 -5.67 12.91
C ASN A 153 8.92 -5.42 11.90
N TRP A 154 9.65 -4.33 12.06
CA TRP A 154 10.83 -4.07 11.24
C TRP A 154 11.96 -3.46 12.06
N ARG A 155 13.18 -3.65 11.57
CA ARG A 155 14.39 -3.04 12.14
C ARG A 155 15.34 -2.68 11.01
N ARG A 156 15.77 -1.42 10.96
CA ARG A 156 16.78 -0.94 9.99
C ARG A 156 18.17 -1.46 10.36
N ASN A 157 18.99 -1.76 9.37
CA ASN A 157 20.42 -2.01 9.58
C ASN A 157 21.09 -0.67 9.91
N CYS A 158 21.33 -0.38 11.18
CA CYS A 158 22.04 0.85 11.57
C CYS A 158 23.56 0.60 11.50
N ILE A 159 24.24 1.12 10.49
CA ILE A 159 25.71 1.04 10.36
C ILE A 159 26.39 2.08 11.28
N SER A 160 25.65 3.03 11.85
CA SER A 160 26.19 4.17 12.63
C SER A 160 25.95 4.12 14.15
N CYS A 161 25.57 2.99 14.73
CA CYS A 161 25.50 2.83 16.20
C CYS A 161 26.69 2.03 16.75
N LEU A 162 27.91 2.56 16.64
CA LEU A 162 29.01 2.23 17.56
C LEU A 162 28.82 3.08 18.85
N PRO A 163 29.08 2.54 20.05
CA PRO A 163 28.76 3.21 21.30
C PRO A 163 29.77 4.33 21.58
N ALA A 164 29.35 5.59 21.38
CA ALA A 164 30.09 6.77 21.81
C ALA A 164 29.48 7.39 23.10
N CYS A 165 29.06 6.54 24.04
CA CYS A 165 28.75 6.93 25.41
C CYS A 165 29.25 5.83 26.35
N ALA A 166 30.54 5.90 26.69
CA ALA A 166 31.13 5.32 27.90
C ALA A 166 31.77 6.47 28.68
#